data_AF-A0A1E7JXF6-F1
#
_entry.id   AF-A0A1E7JXF6-F1
#
_cell.length_a   1.000
_cell.length_b   1.000
_cell.length_c   1.000
_cell.angle_alpha   90.00
_cell.angle_beta   90.00
_cell.angle_gamma   90.00
#
_symmetry.space_group_name_H-M   'P 1'
#
loop_
_entity.id
_entity.type
_entity.pdbx_description
1 polymer ?
#
loop_
_entity_poly.entity_id
_entity_poly.type
_entity_poly.pdbx_seq_one_letter_code
_entity_poly.pdbx_strand_id
1 'polypeptide(L)'
;MDQQPCPEPTASASALAERRGLGDWSGYTALPRKRMFSRKWEDARLYLYQGGVVVTGPQGHEAAYDWRSTRVLMNRVTVNGGLMEARYTLVDPAGEALAVGPGGPGLLKSQMTRLGINSMVSGAEFLYPGDWGNAIQEAITRAQLPEALARIQRGGAVEFGDITADGQGLSDRKRTAPWPSISEIGLSNGTFSCSDSRGRALLSMHHVPQIPNVYLLLNLSQRLRG
;
A
#
# COMPACT_ATOMS: atom_id res chain seq x y z
N MET A 1 -15.36 -22.22 -15.52
CA MET A 1 -14.93 -20.81 -15.62
C MET A 1 -13.48 -20.88 -16.06
N ASP A 2 -13.26 -20.78 -17.37
CA ASP A 2 -11.94 -21.02 -17.97
C ASP A 2 -10.93 -20.04 -17.40
N GLN A 3 -9.88 -20.56 -16.75
CA GLN A 3 -8.72 -19.79 -16.35
C GLN A 3 -7.98 -19.41 -17.64
N GLN A 4 -8.34 -18.27 -18.21
CA GLN A 4 -7.54 -17.68 -19.26
C GLN A 4 -6.12 -17.50 -18.70
N PRO A 5 -5.08 -18.05 -19.37
CA PRO A 5 -3.73 -18.02 -18.83
C PRO A 5 -3.32 -16.58 -18.55
N CYS A 6 -2.77 -16.35 -17.36
CA CYS A 6 -2.30 -15.03 -16.95
C CYS A 6 -1.14 -14.64 -17.87
N PRO A 7 -1.21 -13.51 -18.60
CA PRO A 7 -0.18 -13.20 -19.57
C PRO A 7 1.16 -12.99 -18.88
N GLU A 8 2.20 -13.61 -19.41
CA GLU A 8 3.57 -13.48 -18.92
C GLU A 8 4.08 -12.03 -19.08
N PRO A 9 5.11 -11.65 -18.30
CA PRO A 9 5.80 -10.38 -18.49
C PRO A 9 6.38 -10.25 -19.90
N THR A 10 6.32 -9.03 -20.46
CA THR A 10 7.04 -8.73 -21.70
C THR A 10 8.55 -8.71 -21.43
N ALA A 11 9.36 -8.90 -22.48
CA ALA A 11 10.83 -8.85 -22.35
C ALA A 11 11.33 -7.55 -21.69
N SER A 12 10.68 -6.42 -21.99
CA SER A 12 11.02 -5.13 -21.38
C SER A 12 10.69 -5.09 -19.88
N ALA A 13 9.49 -5.57 -19.50
CA ALA A 13 9.10 -5.67 -18.09
C ALA A 13 9.99 -6.64 -17.30
N SER A 14 10.38 -7.78 -17.89
CA SER A 14 11.33 -8.73 -17.29
C SER A 14 12.71 -8.08 -17.11
N ALA A 15 13.22 -7.40 -18.14
CA ALA A 15 14.50 -6.71 -18.06
C ALA A 15 14.50 -5.59 -17.01
N LEU A 16 13.37 -4.88 -16.85
CA LEU A 16 13.22 -3.87 -15.79
C LEU A 16 13.20 -4.53 -14.40
N ALA A 17 12.48 -5.63 -14.23
CA ALA A 17 12.45 -6.37 -12.97
C ALA A 17 13.84 -6.90 -12.59
N GLU A 18 14.60 -7.43 -13.55
CA GLU A 18 15.98 -7.89 -13.36
C GLU A 18 16.90 -6.74 -12.94
N ARG A 19 16.89 -5.61 -13.67
CA ARG A 19 17.67 -4.42 -13.31
C ARG A 19 17.36 -3.90 -11.90
N ARG A 20 16.15 -4.13 -11.42
CA ARG A 20 15.67 -3.70 -10.10
C ARG A 20 15.80 -4.80 -9.03
N GLY A 21 16.28 -6.00 -9.40
CA GLY A 21 16.47 -7.11 -8.46
C GLY A 21 15.16 -7.62 -7.86
N LEU A 22 14.04 -7.59 -8.60
CA LEU A 22 12.72 -7.95 -8.06
C LEU A 22 12.50 -9.47 -7.94
N GLY A 23 13.46 -10.29 -8.39
CA GLY A 23 13.36 -11.75 -8.38
C GLY A 23 12.41 -12.29 -9.46
N ASP A 24 11.91 -13.50 -9.24
CA ASP A 24 11.07 -14.19 -10.23
C ASP A 24 9.65 -13.62 -10.29
N TRP A 25 9.03 -13.74 -11.47
CA TRP A 25 7.62 -13.47 -11.64
C TRP A 25 6.79 -14.45 -10.81
N SER A 26 5.78 -13.93 -10.10
CA SER A 26 4.97 -14.73 -9.18
C SER A 26 3.89 -15.60 -9.86
N GLY A 27 3.78 -15.55 -11.18
CA GLY A 27 2.67 -16.16 -11.91
C GLY A 27 1.40 -15.31 -11.97
N TYR A 28 1.45 -14.07 -11.46
CA TYR A 28 0.30 -13.16 -11.41
C TYR A 28 0.48 -11.90 -12.26
N THR A 29 -0.54 -11.60 -13.07
CA THR A 29 -0.64 -10.41 -13.91
C THR A 29 -2.06 -9.83 -13.83
N ALA A 30 -2.21 -8.57 -13.42
CA ALA A 30 -3.50 -7.90 -13.49
C ALA A 30 -3.70 -7.22 -14.85
N LEU A 31 -4.90 -7.41 -15.42
CA LEU A 31 -5.33 -6.81 -16.68
C LEU A 31 -6.15 -5.54 -16.43
N PRO A 32 -6.07 -4.54 -17.33
CA PRO A 32 -6.81 -3.30 -17.17
C PRO A 32 -8.29 -3.54 -17.44
N ARG A 33 -9.14 -2.82 -16.72
CA ARG A 33 -10.57 -2.77 -16.96
C ARG A 33 -10.81 -2.06 -18.29
N LYS A 34 -11.45 -2.74 -19.24
CA LYS A 34 -11.86 -2.15 -20.52
C LYS A 34 -12.85 -1.01 -20.27
N ARG A 35 -12.59 0.18 -20.84
CA ARG A 35 -13.52 1.32 -20.82
C ARG A 35 -13.95 1.63 -22.23
N MET A 36 -15.26 1.87 -22.43
CA MET A 36 -15.81 2.13 -23.76
C MET A 36 -15.27 3.41 -24.43
N PHE A 37 -14.79 4.38 -23.64
CA PHE A 37 -14.44 5.72 -24.13
C PHE A 37 -12.98 6.14 -23.92
N SER A 38 -12.13 5.29 -23.32
CA SER A 38 -10.73 5.63 -23.08
C SER A 38 -9.85 4.41 -23.25
N ARG A 39 -8.95 4.49 -24.24
CA ARG A 39 -7.99 3.45 -24.57
C ARG A 39 -6.62 3.64 -23.94
N LYS A 40 -6.43 4.74 -23.18
CA LYS A 40 -5.11 5.19 -22.71
C LYS A 40 -4.34 4.10 -21.95
N TRP A 41 -5.01 3.18 -21.26
CA TRP A 41 -4.36 2.14 -20.48
C TRP A 41 -4.77 0.71 -20.90
N GLU A 42 -5.25 0.51 -22.14
CA GLU A 42 -5.72 -0.82 -22.59
C GLU A 42 -4.61 -1.90 -22.60
N ASP A 43 -3.39 -1.49 -22.90
CA ASP A 43 -2.23 -2.39 -22.92
C ASP A 43 -1.46 -2.41 -21.61
N ALA A 44 -1.94 -1.70 -20.60
CA ALA A 44 -1.32 -1.67 -19.28
C ALA A 44 -1.31 -3.04 -18.64
N ARG A 45 -0.25 -3.39 -17.92
CA ARG A 45 -0.16 -4.64 -17.16
C ARG A 45 0.46 -4.36 -15.81
N LEU A 46 0.02 -5.11 -14.80
CA LEU A 46 0.64 -5.11 -13.47
C LEU A 46 1.15 -6.52 -13.22
N TYR A 47 2.47 -6.67 -13.19
CA TYR A 47 3.16 -7.94 -12.99
C TYR A 47 3.69 -8.01 -11.57
N LEU A 48 3.22 -8.98 -10.79
CA LEU A 48 3.75 -9.21 -9.45
C LEU A 48 5.00 -10.09 -9.52
N TYR A 49 6.05 -9.65 -8.87
CA TYR A 49 7.29 -10.39 -8.66
C TYR A 49 7.48 -10.69 -7.17
N GLN A 50 8.35 -11.64 -6.84
CA GLN A 50 8.62 -12.01 -5.45
C GLN A 50 9.08 -10.83 -4.59
N GLY A 51 9.90 -9.94 -5.15
CA GLY A 51 10.49 -8.77 -4.51
C GLY A 51 9.91 -7.42 -4.96
N GLY A 52 8.95 -7.40 -5.89
CA GLY A 52 8.37 -6.13 -6.33
C GLY A 52 7.17 -6.24 -7.25
N VAL A 53 6.83 -5.12 -7.88
CA VAL A 53 5.85 -5.06 -8.97
C VAL A 53 6.40 -4.23 -10.11
N VAL A 54 6.09 -4.65 -11.33
CA VAL A 54 6.27 -3.83 -12.53
C VAL A 54 4.90 -3.47 -13.08
N VAL A 55 4.69 -2.18 -13.35
CA VAL A 55 3.50 -1.68 -14.03
C VAL A 55 3.90 -1.08 -15.36
N THR A 56 3.28 -1.57 -16.44
CA THR A 56 3.44 -1.04 -17.79
C THR A 56 2.22 -0.23 -18.22
N GLY A 57 2.39 0.64 -19.20
CA GLY A 57 1.35 1.56 -19.64
C GLY A 57 1.58 2.17 -21.03
N PRO A 58 0.76 3.16 -21.40
CA PRO A 58 0.87 3.83 -22.70
C PRO A 58 2.23 4.49 -22.90
N GLN A 59 2.60 4.68 -24.17
CA GLN A 59 3.78 5.45 -24.57
C GLN A 59 5.08 4.91 -23.95
N GLY A 60 5.16 3.59 -23.73
CA GLY A 60 6.32 2.94 -23.13
C GLY A 60 6.50 3.23 -21.64
N HIS A 61 5.44 3.67 -20.94
CA HIS A 61 5.50 3.82 -19.49
C HIS A 61 5.81 2.48 -18.83
N GLU A 62 6.85 2.44 -18.02
CA GLU A 62 7.20 1.33 -17.15
C GLU A 62 7.65 1.86 -15.79
N ALA A 63 7.07 1.33 -14.72
CA ALA A 63 7.43 1.67 -13.36
C ALA A 63 7.68 0.39 -12.56
N ALA A 64 8.69 0.41 -11.69
CA ALA A 64 9.08 -0.74 -10.88
C ALA A 64 9.28 -0.34 -9.42
N TYR A 65 8.61 -1.07 -8.53
CA TYR A 65 8.55 -0.82 -7.09
C TYR A 65 9.05 -2.03 -6.32
N ASP A 66 10.02 -1.82 -5.42
CA ASP A 66 10.63 -2.85 -4.57
C ASP A 66 9.89 -2.94 -3.23
N TRP A 67 9.44 -4.14 -2.85
CA TRP A 67 8.73 -4.40 -1.60
C TRP A 67 9.47 -3.99 -0.34
N ARG A 68 10.80 -3.90 -0.36
CA ARG A 68 11.61 -3.48 0.79
C ARG A 68 11.58 -1.99 1.04
N SER A 69 11.38 -1.17 -0.01
CA SER A 69 11.50 0.28 0.10
C SER A 69 10.24 1.06 -0.29
N THR A 70 9.35 0.43 -1.06
CA THR A 70 8.11 1.06 -1.50
C THR A 70 7.15 1.26 -0.34
N ARG A 71 6.45 2.38 -0.39
CA ARG A 71 5.29 2.64 0.44
C ARG A 71 4.02 2.47 -0.39
N VAL A 72 2.99 1.87 0.20
CA VAL A 72 1.66 1.77 -0.38
C VAL A 72 0.66 2.54 0.46
N LEU A 73 -0.09 3.43 -0.19
CA LEU A 73 -1.26 4.10 0.39
C LEU A 73 -2.51 3.45 -0.17
N MET A 74 -3.54 3.33 0.65
CA MET A 74 -4.78 2.66 0.28
C MET A 74 -5.96 3.61 0.44
N ASN A 75 -6.75 3.75 -0.61
CA ASN A 75 -8.05 4.39 -0.56
C ASN A 75 -9.12 3.39 -1.01
N ARG A 76 -9.92 2.90 -0.06
CA ARG A 76 -11.02 1.98 -0.32
C ARG A 76 -12.34 2.63 0.06
N VAL A 77 -13.31 2.55 -0.83
CA VAL A 77 -14.70 2.94 -0.58
C VAL A 77 -15.57 1.71 -0.73
N THR A 78 -16.27 1.35 0.34
CA THR A 78 -17.22 0.24 0.37
C THR A 78 -18.62 0.81 0.47
N VAL A 79 -19.53 0.38 -0.41
CA VAL A 79 -20.96 0.75 -0.38
C VAL A 79 -21.77 -0.54 -0.29
N ASN A 80 -22.67 -0.63 0.71
CA ASN A 80 -23.49 -1.82 0.96
C ASN A 80 -22.69 -3.14 1.05
N GLY A 81 -21.48 -3.09 1.64
CA GLY A 81 -20.58 -4.25 1.75
C GLY A 81 -19.77 -4.56 0.49
N GLY A 82 -20.06 -3.92 -0.65
CA GLY A 82 -19.31 -4.08 -1.89
C GLY A 82 -18.18 -3.04 -2.05
N LEU A 83 -17.00 -3.48 -2.46
CA LEU A 83 -15.85 -2.61 -2.73
C LEU A 83 -16.08 -1.82 -4.03
N MET A 84 -16.42 -0.53 -3.91
CA MET A 84 -16.72 0.36 -5.05
C MET A 84 -15.47 1.03 -5.59
N GLU A 85 -14.61 1.51 -4.70
CA GLU A 85 -13.31 2.07 -5.04
C GLU A 85 -12.21 1.34 -4.28
N ALA A 86 -11.10 1.10 -4.97
CA ALA A 86 -9.95 0.44 -4.40
C ALA A 86 -8.71 0.92 -5.16
N ARG A 87 -8.24 2.09 -4.74
CA ARG A 87 -7.01 2.68 -5.25
C ARG A 87 -5.86 2.38 -4.31
N TYR A 88 -4.74 2.02 -4.91
CA TYR A 88 -3.47 1.87 -4.22
C TYR A 88 -2.46 2.77 -4.88
N THR A 89 -1.78 3.58 -4.08
CA THR A 89 -0.73 4.47 -4.55
C THR A 89 0.60 3.90 -4.09
N LEU A 90 1.40 3.41 -5.03
CA LEU A 90 2.76 2.97 -4.80
C LEU A 90 3.67 4.18 -4.85
N VAL A 91 4.49 4.38 -3.84
CA VAL A 91 5.41 5.51 -3.72
C VAL A 91 6.81 4.96 -3.51
N ASP A 92 7.74 5.36 -4.34
CA ASP A 92 9.15 4.98 -4.18
C ASP A 92 9.87 5.91 -3.17
N PRO A 93 11.14 5.62 -2.83
CA PRO A 93 11.93 6.47 -1.94
C PRO A 93 12.20 7.87 -2.49
N ALA A 94 12.19 8.05 -3.81
CA ALA A 94 12.38 9.34 -4.44
C ALA A 94 11.12 10.22 -4.36
N GLY A 95 9.97 9.67 -3.96
CA GLY A 95 8.69 10.37 -3.87
C GLY A 95 7.86 10.31 -5.14
N GLU A 96 8.26 9.49 -6.11
CA GLU A 96 7.52 9.24 -7.34
C GLU A 96 6.41 8.22 -7.09
N ALA A 97 5.18 8.62 -7.38
CA ALA A 97 4.01 7.81 -7.09
C ALA A 97 3.29 7.32 -8.35
N LEU A 98 2.76 6.10 -8.29
CA LEU A 98 1.84 5.53 -9.26
C LEU A 98 0.55 5.11 -8.54
N ALA A 99 -0.54 5.77 -8.90
CA ALA A 99 -1.88 5.42 -8.42
C ALA A 99 -2.53 4.40 -9.37
N VAL A 100 -2.81 3.20 -8.88
CA VAL A 100 -3.49 2.13 -9.62
C VAL A 100 -4.86 1.84 -9.02
N GLY A 101 -5.84 1.52 -9.87
CA GLY A 101 -7.21 1.20 -9.46
C GLY A 101 -8.20 2.37 -9.50
N PRO A 102 -9.51 2.07 -9.39
CA PRO A 102 -10.59 3.05 -9.49
C PRO A 102 -10.64 3.99 -8.29
N GLY A 103 -11.14 5.21 -8.51
CA GLY A 103 -11.42 6.21 -7.46
C GLY A 103 -10.58 7.47 -7.54
N GLY A 104 -10.48 8.21 -6.44
CA GLY A 104 -9.52 9.31 -6.23
C GLY A 104 -8.33 8.85 -5.35
N PRO A 105 -7.17 9.54 -5.35
CA PRO A 105 -6.08 9.23 -4.44
C PRO A 105 -6.45 9.39 -2.95
N GLY A 106 -7.57 10.05 -2.64
CA GLY A 106 -8.00 10.29 -1.26
C GLY A 106 -7.10 11.27 -0.50
N LEU A 107 -6.27 12.02 -1.23
CA LEU A 107 -5.25 12.92 -0.69
C LEU A 107 -5.36 14.32 -1.30
N LEU A 108 -5.29 15.33 -0.44
CA LEU A 108 -5.06 16.72 -0.81
C LEU A 108 -3.58 16.96 -1.12
N LYS A 109 -3.26 18.01 -1.88
CA LYS A 109 -1.88 18.37 -2.23
C LYS A 109 -0.98 18.55 -1.00
N SER A 110 -1.47 19.20 0.05
CA SER A 110 -0.73 19.37 1.31
C SER A 110 -0.42 18.04 1.99
N GLN A 111 -1.32 17.06 1.91
CA GLN A 111 -1.10 15.73 2.46
C GLN A 111 -0.10 14.95 1.63
N MET A 112 -0.15 15.04 0.29
CA MET A 112 0.87 14.46 -0.59
C MET A 112 2.27 14.98 -0.24
N THR A 113 2.42 16.30 -0.06
CA THR A 113 3.69 16.91 0.35
C THR A 113 4.18 16.39 1.70
N ARG A 114 3.32 16.27 2.71
CA ARG A 114 3.70 15.71 4.02
C ARG A 114 4.13 14.24 3.93
N LEU A 115 3.55 13.50 3.00
CA LEU A 115 3.93 12.11 2.73
C LEU A 115 5.18 11.99 1.84
N GLY A 116 5.80 13.11 1.44
CA GLY A 116 6.97 13.11 0.56
C GLY A 116 6.65 12.70 -0.88
N ILE A 117 5.39 12.79 -1.31
CA ILE A 117 5.00 12.55 -2.70
C ILE A 117 5.22 13.84 -3.48
N ASN A 118 6.14 13.81 -4.45
CA ASN A 118 6.48 14.97 -5.28
C ASN A 118 5.83 14.92 -6.66
N SER A 119 5.52 13.72 -7.14
CA SER A 119 4.89 13.48 -8.44
C SER A 119 3.98 12.27 -8.34
N MET A 120 2.92 12.25 -9.16
CA MET A 120 1.99 11.12 -9.18
C MET A 120 1.45 10.90 -10.59
N VAL A 121 1.64 9.68 -11.09
CA VAL A 121 1.02 9.20 -12.32
C VAL A 121 -0.30 8.52 -11.97
N SER A 122 -1.39 8.95 -12.60
CA SER A 122 -2.67 8.23 -12.55
C SER A 122 -2.64 7.07 -13.55
N GLY A 123 -2.42 5.87 -13.01
CA GLY A 123 -2.30 4.61 -13.73
C GLY A 123 -3.64 3.99 -14.13
N ALA A 124 -3.58 2.74 -14.59
CA ALA A 124 -4.73 1.98 -15.04
C ALA A 124 -5.65 1.57 -13.88
N GLU A 125 -6.94 1.39 -14.19
CA GLU A 125 -7.86 0.65 -13.33
C GLU A 125 -7.72 -0.83 -13.66
N PHE A 126 -7.01 -1.61 -12.86
CA PHE A 126 -6.90 -3.06 -13.07
C PHE A 126 -8.13 -3.82 -12.53
N LEU A 127 -8.47 -4.94 -13.18
CA LEU A 127 -9.49 -5.87 -12.70
C LEU A 127 -9.07 -6.46 -11.35
N TYR A 128 -10.06 -6.83 -10.53
CA TYR A 128 -9.87 -7.47 -9.21
C TYR A 128 -8.94 -6.72 -8.24
N PRO A 129 -9.19 -5.43 -7.95
CA PRO A 129 -8.34 -4.63 -7.04
C PRO A 129 -8.31 -5.11 -5.57
N GLY A 130 -9.20 -6.03 -5.19
CA GLY A 130 -9.09 -6.76 -3.93
C GLY A 130 -7.88 -7.69 -3.94
N ASP A 131 -7.68 -8.44 -5.03
CA ASP A 131 -6.70 -9.52 -5.11
C ASP A 131 -5.28 -8.97 -5.18
N TRP A 132 -4.96 -8.20 -6.24
CA TRP A 132 -3.62 -7.63 -6.38
C TRP A 132 -3.32 -6.57 -5.32
N GLY A 133 -4.32 -5.84 -4.87
CA GLY A 133 -4.15 -4.83 -3.83
C GLY A 133 -3.79 -5.44 -2.47
N ASN A 134 -4.46 -6.53 -2.08
CA ASN A 134 -4.08 -7.30 -0.90
C ASN A 134 -2.70 -7.93 -1.06
N ALA A 135 -2.43 -8.55 -2.21
CA ALA A 135 -1.13 -9.19 -2.48
C ALA A 135 0.05 -8.20 -2.34
N ILE A 136 -0.11 -6.96 -2.84
CA ILE A 136 0.88 -5.89 -2.67
C ILE A 136 1.08 -5.53 -1.19
N GLN A 137 -0.01 -5.30 -0.45
CA GLN A 137 0.06 -4.95 0.97
C GLN A 137 0.74 -6.06 1.80
N GLU A 138 0.40 -7.32 1.53
CA GLU A 138 0.98 -8.49 2.17
C GLU A 138 2.46 -8.65 1.82
N ALA A 139 2.83 -8.47 0.55
CA ALA A 139 4.22 -8.58 0.10
C ALA A 139 5.10 -7.48 0.72
N ILE A 140 4.64 -6.24 0.73
CA ILE A 140 5.31 -5.12 1.40
C ILE A 140 5.44 -5.40 2.91
N THR A 141 4.35 -5.83 3.56
CA THR A 141 4.38 -6.15 4.99
C THR A 141 5.38 -7.27 5.29
N ARG A 142 5.37 -8.36 4.51
CA ARG A 142 6.31 -9.47 4.65
C ARG A 142 7.77 -9.03 4.48
N ALA A 143 8.04 -8.15 3.51
CA ALA A 143 9.38 -7.67 3.23
C ALA A 143 9.92 -6.72 4.30
N GLN A 144 9.07 -5.84 4.85
CA GLN A 144 9.50 -4.74 5.73
C GLN A 144 9.34 -5.03 7.22
N LEU A 145 8.45 -5.95 7.61
CA LEU A 145 8.16 -6.24 9.02
C LEU A 145 9.40 -6.68 9.84
N PRO A 146 10.30 -7.56 9.35
CA PRO A 146 11.48 -7.95 10.11
C PRO A 146 12.38 -6.76 10.47
N GLU A 147 12.63 -5.86 9.51
CA GLU A 147 13.46 -4.68 9.71
C GLU A 147 12.77 -3.65 10.62
N ALA A 148 11.47 -3.44 10.45
CA ALA A 148 10.68 -2.56 11.32
C ALA A 148 10.74 -3.00 12.79
N LEU A 149 10.59 -4.30 13.05
CA LEU A 149 10.72 -4.87 14.39
C LEU A 149 12.15 -4.70 14.94
N ALA A 150 13.16 -5.05 14.13
CA ALA A 150 14.56 -4.91 14.54
C ALA A 150 14.96 -3.45 14.82
N ARG A 151 14.37 -2.48 14.12
CA ARG A 151 14.55 -1.06 14.38
C ARG A 151 13.97 -0.66 15.73
N ILE A 152 12.75 -1.09 16.06
CA ILE A 152 12.11 -0.80 17.35
C ILE A 152 12.86 -1.46 18.51
N GLN A 153 13.29 -2.72 18.34
CA GLN A 153 14.09 -3.43 19.35
C GLN A 153 15.42 -2.73 19.67
N ARG A 154 16.01 -2.02 18.69
CA ARG A 154 17.21 -1.19 18.88
C ARG A 154 16.91 0.19 19.47
N GLY A 155 15.68 0.45 19.93
CA GLY A 155 15.25 1.73 20.48
C GLY A 155 14.87 2.78 19.42
N GLY A 156 14.78 2.40 18.15
CA GLY A 156 14.31 3.27 17.08
C GLY A 156 12.79 3.35 17.00
N ALA A 157 12.31 4.18 16.07
CA ALA A 157 10.89 4.34 15.76
C ALA A 157 10.64 4.15 14.26
N VAL A 158 9.43 3.71 13.89
CA VAL A 158 8.95 3.54 12.51
C VAL A 158 7.79 4.49 12.25
N GLU A 159 7.86 5.24 11.16
CA GLU A 159 6.89 6.28 10.81
C GLU A 159 5.92 5.79 9.73
N PHE A 160 4.63 6.06 9.94
CA PHE A 160 3.51 5.75 9.07
C PHE A 160 2.70 7.03 8.81
N GLY A 161 3.36 8.05 8.27
CA GLY A 161 2.78 9.37 8.08
C GLY A 161 2.68 10.11 9.41
N ASP A 162 1.47 10.36 9.89
CA ASP A 162 1.24 11.09 11.14
C ASP A 162 1.28 10.18 12.39
N ILE A 163 1.47 8.88 12.20
CA ILE A 163 1.55 7.86 13.26
C ILE A 163 2.99 7.34 13.33
N THR A 164 3.52 7.24 14.54
CA THR A 164 4.84 6.67 14.82
C THR A 164 4.70 5.49 15.79
N ALA A 165 5.37 4.39 15.50
CA ALA A 165 5.46 3.22 16.38
C ALA A 165 6.88 3.08 16.94
N ASP A 166 7.01 2.91 18.24
CA ASP A 166 8.29 2.66 18.92
C ASP A 166 8.14 1.61 20.04
N GLY A 167 9.16 1.46 20.89
CA GLY A 167 9.14 0.48 21.98
C GLY A 167 8.15 0.82 23.11
N GLN A 168 7.65 2.06 23.19
CA GLN A 168 6.72 2.50 24.23
C GLN A 168 5.26 2.41 23.78
N GLY A 169 4.98 2.66 22.52
CA GLY A 169 3.62 2.64 22.02
C GLY A 169 3.45 3.12 20.59
N LEU A 170 2.21 3.48 20.29
CA LEU A 170 1.87 4.29 19.13
C LEU A 170 1.74 5.75 19.55
N SER A 171 2.27 6.66 18.77
CA SER A 171 2.05 8.10 18.95
C SER A 171 1.53 8.73 17.67
N ASP A 172 0.71 9.76 17.83
CA ASP A 172 0.43 10.74 16.80
C ASP A 172 0.92 12.12 17.26
N ARG A 173 0.66 13.18 16.48
CA ARG A 173 1.08 14.55 16.83
C ARG A 173 0.58 15.07 18.18
N LYS A 174 -0.45 14.46 18.78
CA LYS A 174 -1.16 14.97 19.96
C LYS A 174 -1.12 14.01 21.14
N ARG A 175 -1.04 12.70 20.89
CA ARG A 175 -1.26 11.66 21.90
C ARG A 175 -0.28 10.51 21.72
N THR A 176 0.00 9.85 22.84
CA THR A 176 0.71 8.58 22.88
C THR A 176 -0.18 7.54 23.53
N ALA A 177 -0.31 6.39 22.88
CA ALA A 177 -1.00 5.20 23.32
C ALA A 177 0.05 4.14 23.71
N PRO A 178 0.35 3.96 25.01
CA PRO A 178 1.31 2.95 25.45
C PRO A 178 0.83 1.54 25.12
N TRP A 179 1.71 0.64 24.71
CA TRP A 179 1.36 -0.74 24.35
C TRP A 179 0.44 -1.44 25.37
N PRO A 180 0.69 -1.37 26.71
CA PRO A 180 -0.16 -2.03 27.71
C PRO A 180 -1.58 -1.48 27.81
N SER A 181 -1.82 -0.26 27.31
CA SER A 181 -3.15 0.36 27.33
C SER A 181 -3.98 -0.03 26.11
N ILE A 182 -3.35 -0.53 25.05
CA ILE A 182 -4.02 -0.79 23.77
C ILE A 182 -4.67 -2.17 23.79
N SER A 183 -6.00 -2.21 23.81
CA SER A 183 -6.76 -3.45 23.78
C SER A 183 -7.24 -3.81 22.37
N GLU A 184 -7.55 -2.80 21.55
CA GLU A 184 -8.03 -2.98 20.19
C GLU A 184 -7.28 -2.06 19.21
N ILE A 185 -6.93 -2.62 18.05
CA ILE A 185 -6.35 -1.91 16.91
C ILE A 185 -7.00 -2.45 15.66
N GLY A 186 -7.49 -1.57 14.78
CA GLY A 186 -8.15 -2.01 13.57
C GLY A 186 -8.40 -0.91 12.56
N LEU A 187 -9.02 -1.31 11.45
CA LEU A 187 -9.54 -0.43 10.43
C LEU A 187 -11.06 -0.54 10.41
N SER A 188 -11.75 0.59 10.44
CA SER A 188 -13.21 0.64 10.32
C SER A 188 -13.61 1.89 9.56
N ASN A 189 -14.57 1.77 8.63
CA ASN A 189 -15.12 2.91 7.88
C ASN A 189 -14.07 3.84 7.25
N GLY A 190 -12.96 3.28 6.74
CA GLY A 190 -11.88 4.06 6.12
C GLY A 190 -10.98 4.81 7.10
N THR A 191 -11.07 4.51 8.39
CA THR A 191 -10.21 5.09 9.44
C THR A 191 -9.47 4.00 10.22
N PHE A 192 -8.30 4.39 10.72
CA PHE A 192 -7.53 3.63 11.68
C PHE A 192 -7.94 4.03 13.10
N SER A 193 -8.16 3.04 13.96
CA SER A 193 -8.53 3.24 15.36
C SER A 193 -7.66 2.43 16.30
N CYS A 194 -7.47 2.99 17.49
CA CYS A 194 -6.75 2.39 18.61
C CYS A 194 -7.49 2.74 19.90
N SER A 195 -7.90 1.73 20.67
CA SER A 195 -8.72 1.91 21.88
C SER A 195 -8.25 1.06 23.06
N ASP A 196 -8.58 1.53 24.27
CA ASP A 196 -8.45 0.75 25.50
C ASP A 196 -9.57 -0.29 25.65
N SER A 197 -9.52 -1.07 26.72
CA SER A 197 -10.49 -2.15 27.00
C SER A 197 -11.90 -1.66 27.26
N ARG A 198 -12.09 -0.35 27.44
CA ARG A 198 -13.41 0.29 27.59
C ARG A 198 -13.90 0.90 26.28
N GLY A 199 -13.18 0.68 25.17
CA GLY A 199 -13.51 1.23 23.85
C GLY A 199 -13.16 2.71 23.70
N ARG A 200 -12.42 3.32 24.63
CA ARG A 200 -12.05 4.73 24.54
C ARG A 200 -10.85 4.90 23.60
N ALA A 201 -10.98 5.80 22.64
CA ALA A 201 -9.92 6.11 21.68
C ALA A 201 -8.67 6.67 22.38
N LEU A 202 -7.53 6.03 22.14
CA LEU A 202 -6.22 6.41 22.69
C LEU A 202 -5.48 7.40 21.78
N LEU A 203 -5.67 7.29 20.47
CA LEU A 203 -5.13 8.22 19.46
C LEU A 203 -6.24 9.03 18.80
N SER A 204 -5.85 10.06 18.05
CA SER A 204 -6.75 10.75 17.14
C SER A 204 -7.22 9.79 16.04
N MET A 205 -8.39 10.07 15.45
CA MET A 205 -8.85 9.34 14.28
C MET A 205 -7.99 9.69 13.06
N HIS A 206 -7.44 8.68 12.39
CA HIS A 206 -6.61 8.85 11.18
C HIS A 206 -7.27 8.20 9.98
N HIS A 207 -7.31 8.90 8.84
CA HIS A 207 -7.86 8.34 7.61
C HIS A 207 -6.85 7.42 6.93
N VAL A 208 -7.30 6.24 6.51
CA VAL A 208 -6.43 5.21 5.91
C VAL A 208 -5.61 5.70 4.70
N PRO A 209 -6.14 6.54 3.79
CA PRO A 209 -5.34 7.10 2.69
C PRO A 209 -4.11 7.91 3.13
N GLN A 210 -4.04 8.35 4.39
CA GLN A 210 -2.92 9.14 4.93
C GLN A 210 -1.90 8.29 5.71
N ILE A 211 -2.09 6.97 5.77
CA ILE A 211 -1.24 6.04 6.52
C ILE A 211 -0.52 5.14 5.50
N PRO A 212 0.73 5.46 5.13
CA PRO A 212 1.58 4.54 4.38
C PRO A 212 1.64 3.18 5.05
N ASN A 213 1.67 2.10 4.26
CA ASN A 213 1.90 0.74 4.74
C ASN A 213 0.99 0.37 5.93
N VAL A 214 -0.30 0.72 5.87
CA VAL A 214 -1.24 0.50 6.97
C VAL A 214 -1.30 -0.97 7.43
N TYR A 215 -1.10 -1.95 6.53
CA TYR A 215 -1.03 -3.37 6.92
C TYR A 215 0.22 -3.69 7.73
N LEU A 216 1.35 -3.07 7.41
CA LEU A 216 2.58 -3.17 8.19
C LEU A 216 2.37 -2.57 9.59
N LEU A 217 1.75 -1.38 9.68
CA LEU A 217 1.40 -0.77 10.97
C LEU A 217 0.55 -1.71 11.84
N LEU A 218 -0.51 -2.31 11.27
CA LEU A 218 -1.37 -3.25 12.00
C LEU A 218 -0.59 -4.48 12.49
N ASN A 219 0.19 -5.11 11.59
CA ASN A 219 0.96 -6.31 11.93
C ASN A 219 2.04 -6.03 12.97
N LEU A 220 2.73 -4.89 12.85
CA LEU A 220 3.73 -4.43 13.80
C LEU A 220 3.08 -4.20 15.18
N SER A 221 1.97 -3.47 15.20
CA SER A 221 1.26 -3.14 16.45
C SER A 221 0.68 -4.38 17.14
N GLN A 222 0.17 -5.36 16.38
CA GLN A 222 -0.31 -6.63 16.92
C GLN A 222 0.80 -7.44 17.61
N ARG A 223 2.04 -7.35 17.12
CA ARG A 223 3.20 -8.04 17.71
C ARG A 223 3.81 -7.32 18.91
N LEU A 224 3.65 -6.00 19.01
CA LEU A 224 4.21 -5.20 20.11
C LEU A 224 3.25 -5.06 21.30
N ARG A 225 1.94 -5.19 21.06
CA ARG A 225 0.93 -5.19 22.14
C ARG A 225 0.74 -6.55 22.82
N GLY A 226 1.12 -7.63 22.15
CA GLY A 226 0.99 -9.02 22.62
C GLY A 226 2.24 -9.45 23.35
#